data_AF-A0AAW7XG10-F1
#
_entry.id   AF-A0AAW7XG10-F1
#
_cell.length_a   1.000
_cell.length_b   1.000
_cell.length_c   1.000
_cell.angle_alpha   90.00
_cell.angle_beta   90.00
_cell.angle_gamma   90.00
#
_symmetry.space_group_name_H-M   'P 1'
#
loop_
_entity.id
_entity.type
_entity.pdbx_description
1 polymer ?
#
loop_
_entity_poly.entity_id
_entity_poly.type
_entity_poly.pdbx_seq_one_letter_code
_entity_poly.pdbx_strand_id
1 'polypeptide(L)'
;MHKYLVVVLCFFVCIGNFANSYGGEVKANYYLNINSRGSLYAIYINGIKIEDRMSESQASIFVPVNYAMSKGDNKLKVIFSPVKGRDGGKYDFIIGPKPTFYMKLELERVSFDSGKRSKLTLLNASFDMSEGKVISKDELNGADVNYSSDFVEVSRSIEYKEGENLFNSYSKPFDAYSIQSSFYVEDWFPDFIWESGQNLVVDDNLKNEIREAYKKIYKTLDENNYDSFLNYMSDLWTFTAESLGLDGLDGYLNSISLNKNNIRVHSPGVELAELKLPESNEDLHVEIAGKGKLVTVLPSPIKWARSDGSGLVMKVAFYKDQSGEWRVGAVF
;
A
#
# COMPACT_ATOMS: atom_id res chain seq x y z
N MET A 1 20.25 -1.18 -28.95
CA MET A 1 19.62 0.00 -28.31
C MET A 1 18.46 -0.52 -27.47
N HIS A 2 18.75 -0.96 -26.25
CA HIS A 2 17.79 -1.70 -25.41
C HIS A 2 17.28 -0.81 -24.28
N LYS A 3 15.98 -0.58 -24.26
CA LYS A 3 15.25 0.04 -23.16
C LYS A 3 14.81 -1.08 -22.22
N TYR A 4 15.46 -1.22 -21.07
CA TYR A 4 14.97 -2.06 -19.96
C TYR A 4 14.42 -1.10 -18.89
N LEU A 5 13.10 -1.14 -18.67
CA LEU A 5 12.43 -2.02 -17.70
C LEU A 5 12.45 -1.34 -16.31
N VAL A 6 11.56 -0.37 -16.15
CA VAL A 6 11.18 0.15 -14.83
C VAL A 6 10.15 -0.82 -14.29
N VAL A 7 10.61 -1.81 -13.51
CA VAL A 7 9.73 -2.68 -12.72
C VAL A 7 10.01 -2.37 -11.27
N VAL A 8 9.16 -1.54 -10.68
CA VAL A 8 8.49 -1.77 -9.38
C VAL A 8 7.46 -0.63 -9.26
N LEU A 9 6.19 -1.01 -9.09
CA LEU A 9 5.04 -0.16 -8.73
C LEU A 9 4.49 0.84 -9.77
N CYS A 10 4.51 0.51 -11.06
CA CYS A 10 3.65 1.15 -12.07
C CYS A 10 3.45 0.22 -13.29
N PHE A 11 2.70 -0.87 -13.13
CA PHE A 11 2.26 -1.68 -14.28
C PHE A 11 0.76 -1.55 -14.51
N PHE A 12 0.43 -0.56 -15.35
CA PHE A 12 -0.64 -0.73 -16.33
C PHE A 12 -0.14 -1.70 -17.40
N VAL A 13 -0.64 -2.94 -17.37
CA VAL A 13 -0.71 -3.77 -18.57
C VAL A 13 -2.15 -4.23 -18.65
N CYS A 14 -2.76 -3.96 -19.79
CA CYS A 14 -3.98 -4.60 -20.23
C CYS A 14 -3.82 -6.11 -20.00
N ILE A 15 -4.44 -6.62 -18.93
CA ILE A 15 -4.68 -8.05 -18.78
C ILE A 15 -5.57 -8.38 -19.97
N GLY A 16 -4.93 -8.86 -21.05
CA GLY A 16 -5.64 -9.57 -22.09
C GLY A 16 -6.37 -10.69 -21.38
N ASN A 17 -7.68 -10.73 -21.55
CA ASN A 17 -8.57 -11.75 -21.03
C ASN A 17 -8.11 -13.13 -21.52
N PHE A 18 -7.12 -13.71 -20.85
CA PHE A 18 -6.85 -15.13 -20.87
C PHE A 18 -7.14 -15.62 -19.45
N ALA A 19 -8.44 -15.68 -19.17
CA ALA A 19 -8.96 -16.42 -18.03
C ALA A 19 -8.67 -17.90 -18.28
N ASN A 20 -7.58 -18.41 -17.72
CA ASN A 20 -7.53 -19.81 -17.33
C ASN A 20 -8.15 -19.89 -15.94
N SER A 21 -9.47 -20.01 -15.91
CA SER A 21 -10.23 -20.18 -14.69
C SER A 21 -10.00 -21.59 -14.13
N TYR A 22 -8.96 -21.82 -13.33
CA TYR A 22 -8.91 -23.01 -12.48
C TYR A 22 -8.21 -22.71 -11.14
N GLY A 23 -9.03 -22.63 -10.08
CA GLY A 23 -8.57 -22.73 -8.70
C GLY A 23 -8.97 -21.63 -7.71
N GLY A 24 -10.08 -20.90 -7.92
CA GLY A 24 -10.62 -19.94 -6.93
C GLY A 24 -11.87 -19.20 -7.43
N GLU A 25 -12.74 -18.74 -6.53
CA GLU A 25 -14.01 -18.03 -6.83
C GLU A 25 -13.81 -16.54 -7.23
N VAL A 26 -12.59 -16.10 -7.60
CA VAL A 26 -12.34 -14.68 -7.95
C VAL A 26 -13.08 -14.32 -9.23
N LYS A 27 -14.03 -13.38 -9.12
CA LYS A 27 -14.93 -12.99 -10.23
C LYS A 27 -14.58 -11.66 -10.88
N ALA A 28 -13.64 -10.90 -10.32
CA ALA A 28 -13.32 -9.56 -10.80
C ALA A 28 -11.95 -9.04 -10.34
N ASN A 29 -11.42 -8.09 -11.12
CA ASN A 29 -10.37 -7.18 -10.66
C ASN A 29 -10.98 -5.93 -10.03
N TYR A 30 -10.31 -5.43 -9.01
CA TYR A 30 -10.64 -4.21 -8.28
C TYR A 30 -9.48 -3.25 -8.34
N TYR A 31 -9.79 -1.99 -8.63
CA TYR A 31 -8.82 -0.92 -8.73
C TYR A 31 -9.29 0.32 -7.98
N LEU A 32 -8.38 0.96 -7.27
CA LEU A 32 -8.62 2.24 -6.63
C LEU A 32 -8.12 3.37 -7.53
N ASN A 33 -9.04 4.24 -7.94
CA ASN A 33 -8.74 5.52 -8.58
C ASN A 33 -8.58 6.59 -7.49
N ILE A 34 -7.41 7.18 -7.39
CA ILE A 34 -7.04 8.19 -6.40
C ILE A 34 -6.91 9.53 -7.11
N ASN A 35 -7.85 10.44 -6.88
CA ASN A 35 -7.79 11.81 -7.37
C ASN A 35 -7.58 12.74 -6.18
N SER A 36 -6.43 13.38 -6.08
CA SER A 36 -6.07 14.16 -4.90
C SER A 36 -5.33 15.43 -5.26
N ARG A 37 -5.41 16.43 -4.38
CA ARG A 37 -4.63 17.67 -4.46
C ARG A 37 -4.42 18.24 -3.07
N GLY A 38 -3.26 18.84 -2.86
CA GLY A 38 -3.02 19.74 -1.75
C GLY A 38 -2.69 19.08 -0.42
N SER A 39 -2.41 17.77 -0.39
CA SER A 39 -2.01 17.03 0.80
C SER A 39 -0.96 15.96 0.51
N LEU A 40 -0.17 15.65 1.53
CA LEU A 40 0.50 14.36 1.65
C LEU A 40 -0.52 13.34 2.16
N TYR A 41 -0.35 12.05 1.83
CA TYR A 41 -1.27 11.02 2.33
C TYR A 41 -0.69 9.61 2.35
N ALA A 42 -1.36 8.74 3.09
CA ALA A 42 -1.25 7.29 3.02
C ALA A 42 -2.67 6.67 3.08
N ILE A 43 -2.95 5.72 2.19
CA ILE A 43 -4.24 5.04 2.06
C ILE A 43 -4.07 3.58 2.46
N TYR A 44 -5.01 3.06 3.25
CA TYR A 44 -5.02 1.70 3.75
C TYR A 44 -6.38 1.05 3.50
N ILE A 45 -6.38 -0.19 3.04
CA ILE A 45 -7.59 -1.05 3.01
C ILE A 45 -7.30 -2.26 3.90
N ASN A 46 -8.20 -2.54 4.85
CA ASN A 46 -8.04 -3.60 5.85
C ASN A 46 -6.71 -3.54 6.63
N GLY A 47 -6.18 -2.33 6.80
CA GLY A 47 -4.90 -2.07 7.44
C GLY A 47 -3.68 -2.30 6.56
N ILE A 48 -3.84 -2.78 5.33
CA ILE A 48 -2.74 -2.91 4.35
C ILE A 48 -2.59 -1.57 3.62
N LYS A 49 -1.36 -1.02 3.61
CA LYS A 49 -1.04 0.21 2.90
C LYS A 49 -1.12 -0.04 1.39
N ILE A 50 -1.91 0.77 0.69
CA ILE A 50 -2.16 0.63 -0.76
C ILE A 50 -1.31 1.61 -1.56
N GLU A 51 -1.20 2.84 -1.04
CA GLU A 51 -0.47 3.93 -1.67
C GLU A 51 -0.09 4.96 -0.60
N ASP A 52 1.09 5.55 -0.72
CA ASP A 52 1.48 6.75 0.02
C ASP A 52 2.11 7.78 -0.92
N ARG A 53 1.85 9.05 -0.65
CA ARG A 53 2.31 10.15 -1.50
C ARG A 53 2.87 11.30 -0.68
N MET A 54 4.15 11.58 -0.89
CA MET A 54 4.86 12.70 -0.28
C MET A 54 4.95 13.90 -1.24
N SER A 55 3.81 14.28 -1.83
CA SER A 55 3.68 15.43 -2.72
C SER A 55 2.27 16.00 -2.66
N GLU A 56 2.18 17.31 -2.48
CA GLU A 56 0.96 18.11 -2.46
C GLU A 56 0.40 18.44 -3.86
N SER A 57 1.14 18.11 -4.92
CA SER A 57 0.71 18.33 -6.29
C SER A 57 -0.53 17.50 -6.62
N GLN A 58 -1.33 18.00 -7.56
CA GLN A 58 -2.46 17.24 -8.08
C GLN A 58 -1.99 15.91 -8.65
N ALA A 59 -2.74 14.85 -8.35
CA ALA A 59 -2.47 13.50 -8.82
C ALA A 59 -3.76 12.76 -9.17
N SER A 60 -3.67 11.95 -10.22
CA SER A 60 -4.65 10.92 -10.58
C SER A 60 -3.88 9.62 -10.73
N ILE A 61 -4.12 8.68 -9.81
CA ILE A 61 -3.39 7.41 -9.70
C ILE A 61 -4.40 6.27 -9.75
N PHE A 62 -4.01 5.15 -10.34
CA PHE A 62 -4.82 3.95 -10.42
C PHE A 62 -3.99 2.77 -9.92
N VAL A 63 -4.50 2.05 -8.93
CA VAL A 63 -3.77 0.94 -8.29
C VAL A 63 -4.68 -0.28 -8.15
N PRO A 64 -4.22 -1.50 -8.49
CA PRO A 64 -4.97 -2.72 -8.17
C PRO A 64 -5.05 -2.90 -6.65
N VAL A 65 -6.17 -3.40 -6.14
CA VAL A 65 -6.41 -3.51 -4.69
C VAL A 65 -6.92 -4.88 -4.22
N ASN A 66 -7.07 -5.86 -5.11
CA ASN A 66 -7.52 -7.22 -4.75
C ASN A 66 -6.75 -7.81 -3.56
N TYR A 67 -5.42 -7.63 -3.53
CA TYR A 67 -4.54 -8.16 -2.49
C TYR A 67 -4.81 -7.57 -1.08
N ALA A 68 -5.61 -6.51 -0.98
CA ALA A 68 -5.94 -5.86 0.28
C ALA A 68 -7.43 -5.96 0.63
N MET A 69 -8.23 -6.64 -0.19
CA MET A 69 -9.66 -6.78 -0.04
C MET A 69 -10.04 -8.16 0.51
N SER A 70 -11.17 -8.21 1.20
CA SER A 70 -11.80 -9.44 1.67
C SER A 70 -13.27 -9.46 1.27
N LYS A 71 -13.85 -10.65 1.20
CA LYS A 71 -15.31 -10.77 1.11
C LYS A 71 -15.95 -10.20 2.37
N GLY A 72 -17.06 -9.50 2.22
CA GLY A 72 -17.78 -8.86 3.32
C GLY A 72 -17.28 -7.45 3.63
N ASP A 73 -17.23 -7.10 4.91
CA ASP A 73 -16.86 -5.75 5.37
C ASP A 73 -15.38 -5.46 5.17
N ASN A 74 -15.09 -4.39 4.44
CA ASN A 74 -13.77 -3.82 4.24
C ASN A 74 -13.68 -2.46 4.92
N LYS A 75 -12.51 -2.15 5.49
CA LYS A 75 -12.24 -0.85 6.13
C LYS A 75 -11.26 -0.04 5.30
N LEU A 76 -11.65 1.18 4.95
CA LEU A 76 -10.78 2.19 4.35
C LEU A 76 -10.30 3.15 5.44
N LYS A 77 -8.98 3.36 5.53
CA LYS A 77 -8.39 4.44 6.32
C LYS A 77 -7.52 5.31 5.41
N VAL A 78 -7.72 6.62 5.49
CA VAL A 78 -6.84 7.60 4.85
C VAL A 78 -6.21 8.44 5.96
N ILE A 79 -4.89 8.49 6.00
CA ILE A 79 -4.14 9.46 6.81
C ILE A 79 -3.63 10.54 5.86
N PHE A 80 -3.87 11.81 6.16
CA PHE A 80 -3.48 12.89 5.26
C PHE A 80 -3.06 14.15 6.01
N SER A 81 -2.13 14.89 5.39
CA SER A 81 -1.56 16.12 5.91
C SER A 81 -1.70 17.22 4.84
N PRO A 82 -2.73 18.07 4.90
CA PRO A 82 -2.88 19.17 3.94
C PRO A 82 -1.73 20.16 4.05
N VAL A 83 -1.19 20.59 2.92
CA VAL A 83 0.07 21.37 2.85
C VAL A 83 -0.23 22.82 2.50
N LYS A 84 -0.05 23.74 3.44
CA LYS A 84 -0.23 25.19 3.23
C LYS A 84 0.92 25.84 2.46
N GLY A 85 2.12 25.31 2.62
CA GLY A 85 3.33 25.85 2.01
C GLY A 85 4.54 24.96 2.27
N ARG A 86 5.73 25.49 1.96
CA ARG A 86 7.03 24.85 2.19
C ARG A 86 7.97 25.86 2.84
N ASP A 87 8.81 25.40 3.75
CA ASP A 87 9.84 26.21 4.40
C ASP A 87 11.24 25.65 4.10
N GLY A 88 11.64 25.72 2.82
CA GLY A 88 12.97 25.27 2.38
C GLY A 88 12.97 23.95 1.62
N GLY A 89 13.57 22.91 2.20
CA GLY A 89 13.97 21.67 1.55
C GLY A 89 12.82 20.83 0.96
N LYS A 90 13.17 19.74 0.26
CA LYS A 90 12.22 18.91 -0.50
C LYS A 90 11.04 18.40 0.34
N TYR A 91 11.26 18.15 1.63
CA TYR A 91 10.28 17.58 2.57
C TYR A 91 9.92 18.52 3.74
N ASP A 92 10.26 19.81 3.67
CA ASP A 92 9.98 20.79 4.72
C ASP A 92 8.59 21.40 4.49
N PHE A 93 7.56 20.58 4.67
CA PHE A 93 6.16 20.96 4.45
C PHE A 93 5.57 21.68 5.66
N ILE A 94 4.87 22.79 5.41
CA ILE A 94 4.05 23.47 6.42
C ILE A 94 2.65 22.87 6.37
N ILE A 95 2.27 22.11 7.39
CA ILE A 95 0.98 21.42 7.47
C ILE A 95 -0.12 22.35 8.01
N GLY A 96 -1.32 22.23 7.46
CA GLY A 96 -2.54 22.78 8.06
C GLY A 96 -3.70 22.93 7.06
N PRO A 97 -4.86 23.43 7.52
CA PRO A 97 -6.03 23.74 6.69
C PRO A 97 -5.73 24.35 5.31
N LYS A 98 -6.25 23.76 4.23
CA LYS A 98 -6.03 24.23 2.86
C LYS A 98 -7.34 24.25 2.05
N PRO A 99 -7.79 25.40 1.52
CA PRO A 99 -9.04 25.49 0.76
C PRO A 99 -9.06 24.64 -0.52
N THR A 100 -7.89 24.41 -1.12
CA THR A 100 -7.74 23.63 -2.37
C THR A 100 -7.49 22.14 -2.13
N PHE A 101 -7.52 21.69 -0.87
CA PHE A 101 -7.43 20.28 -0.56
C PHE A 101 -8.70 19.55 -1.00
N TYR A 102 -8.51 18.47 -1.75
CA TYR A 102 -9.53 17.46 -1.96
C TYR A 102 -8.89 16.08 -2.13
N MET A 103 -9.67 15.05 -1.83
CA MET A 103 -9.35 13.67 -2.17
C MET A 103 -10.64 12.92 -2.53
N LYS A 104 -10.65 12.36 -3.73
CA LYS A 104 -11.70 11.47 -4.20
C LYS A 104 -11.09 10.09 -4.49
N LEU A 105 -11.66 9.08 -3.86
CA LEU A 105 -11.29 7.68 -3.98
C LEU A 105 -12.45 6.93 -4.62
N GLU A 106 -12.22 6.31 -5.78
CA GLU A 106 -13.24 5.53 -6.49
C GLU A 106 -12.76 4.10 -6.71
N LEU A 107 -13.58 3.13 -6.31
CA LEU A 107 -13.35 1.73 -6.57
C LEU A 107 -13.96 1.38 -7.93
N GLU A 108 -13.11 0.95 -8.87
CA GLU A 108 -13.52 0.33 -10.13
C GLU A 108 -13.45 -1.18 -9.97
N ARG A 109 -14.55 -1.87 -10.28
CA ARG A 109 -14.62 -3.32 -10.43
C ARG A 109 -14.70 -3.68 -11.91
N VAL A 110 -13.96 -4.70 -12.33
CA VAL A 110 -13.93 -5.24 -13.69
C VAL A 110 -14.20 -6.74 -13.64
N SER A 111 -15.39 -7.16 -14.05
CA SER A 111 -15.78 -8.58 -14.06
C SER A 111 -14.91 -9.39 -15.03
N PHE A 112 -14.42 -10.54 -14.58
CA PHE A 112 -13.66 -11.48 -15.43
C PHE A 112 -14.54 -12.13 -16.49
N ASP A 113 -15.74 -12.57 -16.11
CA ASP A 113 -16.65 -13.28 -17.01
C ASP A 113 -17.15 -12.39 -18.16
N SER A 114 -17.47 -11.13 -17.86
CA SER A 114 -18.19 -10.24 -18.78
C SER A 114 -17.38 -9.05 -19.27
N GLY A 115 -16.24 -8.74 -18.64
CA GLY A 115 -15.49 -7.51 -18.87
C GLY A 115 -16.21 -6.23 -18.44
N LYS A 116 -17.42 -6.34 -17.86
CA LYS A 116 -18.21 -5.18 -17.42
C LYS A 116 -17.48 -4.41 -16.32
N ARG A 117 -17.48 -3.08 -16.45
CA ARG A 117 -16.89 -2.15 -15.49
C ARG A 117 -17.98 -1.48 -14.67
N SER A 118 -17.80 -1.41 -13.36
CA SER A 118 -18.62 -0.61 -12.45
C SER A 118 -17.72 0.26 -11.58
N LYS A 119 -18.11 1.52 -11.39
CA LYS A 119 -17.39 2.48 -10.54
C LYS A 119 -18.29 2.98 -9.43
N LEU A 120 -17.71 3.14 -8.25
CA LEU A 120 -18.35 3.76 -7.10
C LEU A 120 -17.34 4.58 -6.31
N THR A 121 -17.83 5.57 -5.58
CA THR A 121 -17.03 6.43 -4.71
C THR A 121 -16.93 5.79 -3.33
N LEU A 122 -15.72 5.62 -2.82
CA LEU A 122 -15.46 5.19 -1.44
C LEU A 122 -15.28 6.38 -0.49
N LEU A 123 -14.74 7.48 -1.02
CA LEU A 123 -14.49 8.71 -0.27
C LEU A 123 -14.49 9.90 -1.23
N ASN A 124 -15.15 10.99 -0.83
CA ASN A 124 -15.01 12.30 -1.46
C ASN A 124 -14.85 13.34 -0.35
N ALA A 125 -13.62 13.72 -0.06
CA ALA A 125 -13.24 14.56 1.06
C ALA A 125 -12.70 15.92 0.61
N SER A 126 -13.06 16.99 1.35
CA SER A 126 -12.52 18.34 1.14
C SER A 126 -12.43 19.09 2.47
N PHE A 127 -11.59 20.12 2.55
CA PHE A 127 -11.46 20.91 3.77
C PHE A 127 -12.57 21.97 3.83
N ASP A 128 -13.37 21.96 4.89
CA ASP A 128 -14.30 23.04 5.19
C ASP A 128 -13.56 24.13 5.97
N MET A 129 -13.34 25.28 5.33
CA MET A 129 -12.62 26.39 5.96
C MET A 129 -13.44 27.12 7.03
N SER A 130 -14.78 26.97 7.02
CA SER A 130 -15.66 27.57 8.00
C SER A 130 -15.76 26.71 9.27
N GLU A 131 -15.86 25.40 9.11
CA GLU A 131 -15.89 24.45 10.23
C GLU A 131 -14.50 24.06 10.72
N GLY A 132 -13.45 24.39 9.97
CA GLY A 132 -12.06 24.13 10.34
C GLY A 132 -11.68 22.64 10.29
N LYS A 133 -12.46 21.80 9.62
CA LYS A 133 -12.26 20.34 9.56
C LYS A 133 -12.49 19.78 8.15
N VAL A 134 -12.11 18.53 7.93
CA VAL A 134 -12.43 17.84 6.67
C VAL A 134 -13.84 17.27 6.74
N ILE A 135 -14.58 17.48 5.65
CA ILE A 135 -15.94 16.97 5.45
C ILE A 135 -15.98 16.08 4.21
N SER A 136 -16.91 15.13 4.21
CA SER A 136 -17.29 14.44 2.98
C SER A 136 -18.38 15.23 2.25
N LYS A 137 -18.32 15.28 0.92
CA LYS A 137 -19.32 15.95 0.08
C LYS A 137 -20.01 14.94 -0.84
N ASP A 138 -21.31 15.15 -1.05
CA ASP A 138 -22.13 14.37 -1.97
C ASP A 138 -21.99 14.81 -3.44
N GLU A 139 -21.19 15.86 -3.69
CA GLU A 139 -20.86 16.35 -5.02
C GLU A 139 -19.35 16.66 -5.13
N LEU A 140 -18.80 16.49 -6.34
CA LEU A 140 -17.49 17.02 -6.70
C LEU A 140 -17.56 17.74 -8.05
N ASN A 141 -17.15 19.01 -8.09
CA ASN A 141 -17.21 19.86 -9.29
C ASN A 141 -18.61 19.92 -9.94
N GLY A 142 -19.67 19.87 -9.15
CA GLY A 142 -21.06 19.94 -9.62
C GLY A 142 -21.60 18.65 -10.24
N ALA A 143 -20.92 17.52 -10.03
CA ALA A 143 -21.42 16.19 -10.39
C ALA A 143 -21.67 15.36 -9.13
N ASP A 144 -22.81 14.66 -9.10
CA ASP A 144 -23.16 13.71 -8.05
C ASP A 144 -22.13 12.59 -7.98
N VAL A 145 -21.74 12.22 -6.76
CA VAL A 145 -20.92 11.04 -6.53
C VAL A 145 -21.81 9.82 -6.32
N ASN A 146 -21.54 8.75 -7.06
CA ASN A 146 -22.25 7.49 -6.91
C ASN A 146 -21.61 6.66 -5.79
N TYR A 147 -22.37 6.38 -4.72
CA TYR A 147 -21.96 5.53 -3.59
C TYR A 147 -22.55 4.12 -3.62
N SER A 148 -23.29 3.76 -4.68
CA SER A 148 -24.02 2.49 -4.76
C SER A 148 -23.67 1.72 -6.02
N SER A 149 -23.55 0.40 -5.88
CA SER A 149 -23.47 -0.53 -7.00
C SER A 149 -24.05 -1.89 -6.60
N ASP A 150 -24.38 -2.74 -7.57
CA ASP A 150 -24.92 -4.08 -7.29
C ASP A 150 -23.92 -5.01 -6.56
N PHE A 151 -22.63 -4.65 -6.51
CA PHE A 151 -21.55 -5.53 -6.02
C PHE A 151 -20.86 -4.99 -4.76
N VAL A 152 -21.09 -3.72 -4.44
CA VAL A 152 -20.44 -3.02 -3.34
C VAL A 152 -21.41 -2.02 -2.73
N GLU A 153 -21.56 -2.10 -1.42
CA GLU A 153 -22.32 -1.16 -0.60
C GLU A 153 -21.34 -0.31 0.23
N VAL A 154 -21.46 1.01 0.18
CA VAL A 154 -20.55 1.92 0.91
C VAL A 154 -21.27 2.51 2.11
N SER A 155 -20.66 2.40 3.29
CA SER A 155 -21.15 3.12 4.46
C SER A 155 -20.92 4.61 4.27
N ARG A 156 -22.00 5.40 4.39
CA ARG A 156 -21.93 6.87 4.30
C ARG A 156 -21.35 7.51 5.55
N SER A 157 -21.20 6.77 6.65
CA SER A 157 -20.58 7.31 7.86
C SER A 157 -19.07 7.40 7.68
N ILE A 158 -18.53 8.61 7.83
CA ILE A 158 -17.09 8.82 7.95
C ILE A 158 -16.72 9.14 9.40
N GLU A 159 -15.66 8.51 9.90
CA GLU A 159 -15.06 8.85 11.18
C GLU A 159 -13.84 9.74 10.94
N TYR A 160 -13.92 11.00 11.37
CA TYR A 160 -12.83 11.96 11.27
C TYR A 160 -12.09 12.08 12.60
N LYS A 161 -10.75 12.08 12.55
CA LYS A 161 -9.90 12.24 13.73
C LYS A 161 -8.73 13.18 13.45
N GLU A 162 -8.47 14.06 14.40
CA GLU A 162 -7.30 14.97 14.45
C GLU A 162 -6.18 14.39 15.32
N GLY A 163 -4.96 14.95 15.19
CA GLY A 163 -3.82 14.57 16.02
C GLY A 163 -3.22 13.20 15.67
N GLU A 164 -3.38 12.76 14.43
CA GLU A 164 -2.67 11.60 13.90
C GLU A 164 -1.28 12.02 13.38
N ASN A 165 -0.42 11.05 13.10
CA ASN A 165 0.86 11.28 12.44
C ASN A 165 0.89 10.52 11.11
N LEU A 166 1.30 11.21 10.04
CA LEU A 166 1.61 10.61 8.76
C LEU A 166 3.08 10.20 8.73
N PHE A 167 3.31 8.92 8.96
CA PHE A 167 4.61 8.29 8.78
C PHE A 167 4.83 7.94 7.30
N ASN A 168 6.07 8.07 6.83
CA ASN A 168 6.42 7.73 5.46
C ASN A 168 7.84 7.16 5.37
N SER A 169 8.20 6.69 4.18
CA SER A 169 9.48 6.01 3.93
C SER A 169 10.69 6.94 3.73
N TYR A 170 10.53 8.27 3.83
CA TYR A 170 11.54 9.24 3.40
C TYR A 170 11.89 10.32 4.42
N SER A 171 10.95 10.70 5.31
CA SER A 171 11.13 11.81 6.24
C SER A 171 10.64 11.48 7.65
N LYS A 172 10.86 12.42 8.57
CA LYS A 172 10.18 12.43 9.87
C LYS A 172 8.64 12.49 9.68
N PRO A 173 7.85 12.06 10.67
CA PRO A 173 6.41 12.08 10.60
C PRO A 173 5.87 13.50 10.49
N PHE A 174 4.71 13.65 9.84
CA PHE A 174 3.99 14.92 9.75
C PHE A 174 2.72 14.87 10.59
N ASP A 175 2.36 15.98 11.21
CA ASP A 175 1.02 16.12 11.79
C ASP A 175 -0.03 15.80 10.73
N ALA A 176 -1.07 15.08 11.12
CA ALA A 176 -2.03 14.54 10.18
C ALA A 176 -3.42 14.43 10.78
N TYR A 177 -4.35 14.22 9.86
CA TYR A 177 -5.73 13.87 10.12
C TYR A 177 -5.97 12.47 9.59
N SER A 178 -7.03 11.82 10.05
CA SER A 178 -7.51 10.60 9.41
C SER A 178 -9.00 10.62 9.15
N ILE A 179 -9.38 9.94 8.08
CA ILE A 179 -10.76 9.56 7.80
C ILE A 179 -10.82 8.04 7.72
N GLN A 180 -11.82 7.46 8.35
CA GLN A 180 -12.17 6.06 8.19
C GLN A 180 -13.57 5.92 7.63
N SER A 181 -13.74 4.96 6.72
CA SER A 181 -15.03 4.51 6.22
C SER A 181 -15.01 3.00 6.02
N SER A 182 -16.17 2.42 5.73
CA SER A 182 -16.32 1.00 5.43
C SER A 182 -17.12 0.79 4.16
N PHE A 183 -16.87 -0.33 3.51
CA PHE A 183 -17.62 -0.78 2.34
C PHE A 183 -17.71 -2.31 2.33
N TYR A 184 -18.84 -2.84 1.92
CA TYR A 184 -19.12 -4.26 1.86
C TYR A 184 -18.95 -4.76 0.42
N VAL A 185 -18.33 -5.94 0.25
CA VAL A 185 -18.08 -6.54 -1.07
C VAL A 185 -18.57 -7.99 -1.10
N GLU A 186 -19.36 -8.34 -2.11
CA GLU A 186 -19.90 -9.70 -2.26
C GLU A 186 -18.95 -10.69 -2.93
N ASP A 187 -18.08 -10.20 -3.81
CA ASP A 187 -17.11 -11.03 -4.51
C ASP A 187 -16.17 -11.74 -3.54
N TRP A 188 -15.73 -12.93 -3.95
CA TRP A 188 -14.79 -13.72 -3.17
C TRP A 188 -13.35 -13.22 -3.34
N PHE A 189 -12.58 -13.34 -2.26
CA PHE A 189 -11.14 -13.10 -2.19
C PHE A 189 -10.51 -14.20 -1.34
N PRO A 190 -9.24 -14.57 -1.58
CA PRO A 190 -8.51 -15.45 -0.67
C PRO A 190 -8.36 -14.80 0.71
N ASP A 191 -8.31 -15.61 1.76
CA ASP A 191 -8.01 -15.14 3.11
C ASP A 191 -6.58 -14.60 3.18
N PHE A 192 -6.35 -13.52 3.94
CA PHE A 192 -4.99 -12.99 4.05
C PHE A 192 -4.04 -13.99 4.72
N ILE A 193 -2.84 -14.16 4.17
CA ILE A 193 -1.83 -15.10 4.69
C ILE A 193 -1.47 -14.86 6.17
N TRP A 194 -1.52 -13.60 6.58
CA TRP A 194 -1.22 -13.17 7.94
C TRP A 194 -2.40 -13.33 8.91
N GLU A 195 -3.62 -13.66 8.45
CA GLU A 195 -4.78 -13.86 9.34
C GLU A 195 -4.56 -15.03 10.29
N SER A 196 -3.77 -16.03 9.91
CA SER A 196 -3.37 -17.14 10.78
C SER A 196 -2.21 -16.79 11.70
N GLY A 197 -1.57 -15.62 11.54
CA GLY A 197 -0.40 -15.19 12.31
C GLY A 197 -0.68 -14.85 13.78
N GLN A 198 0.40 -14.68 14.54
CA GLN A 198 0.36 -14.23 15.92
C GLN A 198 -0.05 -12.76 16.01
N ASN A 199 -0.75 -12.39 17.09
CA ASN A 199 -0.99 -10.98 17.41
C ASN A 199 0.31 -10.35 17.92
N LEU A 200 0.61 -9.15 17.44
CA LEU A 200 1.81 -8.41 17.76
C LEU A 200 1.51 -7.31 18.76
N VAL A 201 2.43 -7.12 19.71
CA VAL A 201 2.40 -6.04 20.70
C VAL A 201 3.67 -5.25 20.55
N VAL A 202 3.55 -3.91 20.48
CA VAL A 202 4.72 -3.04 20.31
C VAL A 202 5.45 -2.91 21.64
N ASP A 203 6.53 -3.67 21.77
CA ASP A 203 7.48 -3.63 22.88
C ASP A 203 8.93 -3.76 22.38
N ASP A 204 9.90 -3.71 23.29
CA ASP A 204 11.31 -3.84 22.95
C ASP A 204 11.67 -5.20 22.35
N ASN A 205 10.94 -6.26 22.71
CA ASN A 205 11.16 -7.58 22.15
C ASN A 205 10.76 -7.60 20.67
N LEU A 206 9.57 -7.11 20.33
CA LEU A 206 9.12 -6.96 18.94
C LEU A 206 10.10 -6.10 18.13
N LYS A 207 10.56 -4.97 18.69
CA LYS A 207 11.53 -4.09 18.04
C LYS A 207 12.87 -4.78 17.74
N ASN A 208 13.34 -5.63 18.64
CA ASN A 208 14.55 -6.42 18.41
C ASN A 208 14.32 -7.52 17.36
N GLU A 209 13.21 -8.24 17.45
CA GLU A 209 12.87 -9.29 16.50
C GLU A 209 12.70 -8.76 15.07
N ILE A 210 12.00 -7.62 14.90
CA ILE A 210 11.80 -7.02 13.58
C ILE A 210 13.12 -6.50 12.99
N ARG A 211 14.03 -5.98 13.83
CA ARG A 211 15.38 -5.57 13.41
C ARG A 211 16.13 -6.75 12.80
N GLU A 212 16.06 -7.92 13.44
CA GLU A 212 16.67 -9.15 12.92
C GLU A 212 15.99 -9.66 11.65
N ALA A 213 14.66 -9.55 11.54
CA ALA A 213 13.94 -9.87 10.31
C ALA A 213 14.43 -9.01 9.12
N TYR A 214 14.57 -7.70 9.31
CA TYR A 214 15.13 -6.79 8.29
C TYR A 214 16.58 -7.12 7.94
N LYS A 215 17.44 -7.41 8.92
CA LYS A 215 18.82 -7.84 8.66
C LYS A 215 18.88 -9.13 7.84
N LYS A 216 18.00 -10.09 8.12
CA LYS A 216 17.95 -11.41 7.46
C LYS A 216 17.55 -11.29 5.98
N ILE A 217 16.50 -10.52 5.68
CA ILE A 217 16.09 -10.27 4.28
C ILE A 217 17.12 -9.41 3.55
N TYR A 218 17.70 -8.40 4.20
CA TYR A 218 18.76 -7.57 3.60
C TYR A 218 19.98 -8.41 3.19
N LYS A 219 20.46 -9.27 4.09
CA LYS A 219 21.57 -10.18 3.81
C LYS A 219 21.27 -11.09 2.61
N THR A 220 20.03 -11.58 2.52
CA THR A 220 19.59 -12.43 1.40
C THR A 220 19.66 -11.66 0.06
N LEU A 221 19.26 -10.39 0.05
CA LEU A 221 19.37 -9.51 -1.11
C LEU A 221 20.84 -9.21 -1.47
N ASP A 222 21.66 -8.88 -0.48
CA ASP A 222 23.08 -8.52 -0.68
C ASP A 222 23.91 -9.72 -1.19
N GLU A 223 23.64 -10.91 -0.68
CA GLU A 223 24.27 -12.16 -1.15
C GLU A 223 23.72 -12.63 -2.51
N ASN A 224 22.71 -11.96 -3.07
CA ASN A 224 21.98 -12.37 -4.27
C ASN A 224 21.46 -13.82 -4.18
N ASN A 225 21.00 -14.23 -2.98
CA ASN A 225 20.50 -15.56 -2.70
C ASN A 225 19.02 -15.67 -3.10
N TYR A 226 18.80 -15.96 -4.40
CA TYR A 226 17.46 -16.00 -5.00
C TYR A 226 16.51 -16.99 -4.33
N ASP A 227 16.96 -18.21 -4.05
CA ASP A 227 16.08 -19.25 -3.50
C ASP A 227 15.61 -18.89 -2.08
N SER A 228 16.50 -18.32 -1.27
CA SER A 228 16.13 -17.83 0.06
C SER A 228 15.18 -16.63 -0.02
N PHE A 229 15.42 -15.72 -0.97
CA PHE A 229 14.53 -14.58 -1.19
C PHE A 229 13.13 -15.03 -1.63
N LEU A 230 13.07 -15.97 -2.57
CA LEU A 230 11.83 -16.55 -3.04
C LEU A 230 11.07 -17.18 -1.87
N ASN A 231 11.72 -17.99 -1.04
CA ASN A 231 11.10 -18.60 0.14
C ASN A 231 10.53 -17.59 1.15
N TYR A 232 11.09 -16.38 1.28
CA TYR A 232 10.49 -15.33 2.11
C TYR A 232 9.19 -14.77 1.52
N MET A 233 9.13 -14.69 0.20
CA MET A 233 8.11 -13.97 -0.55
C MET A 233 7.00 -14.90 -1.08
N SER A 234 7.25 -16.21 -1.15
CA SER A 234 6.40 -17.21 -1.80
C SER A 234 4.95 -17.16 -1.33
N ASP A 235 4.70 -17.07 -0.02
CA ASP A 235 3.33 -17.01 0.51
C ASP A 235 2.60 -15.76 0.01
N LEU A 236 3.25 -14.59 0.13
CA LEU A 236 2.69 -13.32 -0.33
C LEU A 236 2.41 -13.35 -1.84
N TRP A 237 3.36 -13.83 -2.63
CA TRP A 237 3.21 -13.84 -4.09
C TRP A 237 2.21 -14.87 -4.57
N THR A 238 2.11 -16.02 -3.90
CA THR A 238 1.06 -17.01 -4.18
C THR A 238 -0.32 -16.42 -3.86
N PHE A 239 -0.48 -15.81 -2.70
CA PHE A 239 -1.71 -15.11 -2.32
C PHE A 239 -2.05 -13.97 -3.28
N THR A 240 -1.05 -13.17 -3.69
CA THR A 240 -1.25 -12.08 -4.65
C THR A 240 -1.67 -12.62 -6.00
N ALA A 241 -1.05 -13.72 -6.47
CA ALA A 241 -1.44 -14.41 -7.70
C ALA A 241 -2.90 -14.83 -7.66
N GLU A 242 -3.30 -15.51 -6.59
CA GLU A 242 -4.66 -15.98 -6.38
C GLU A 242 -5.65 -14.82 -6.35
N SER A 243 -5.34 -13.73 -5.63
CA SER A 243 -6.17 -12.53 -5.56
C SER A 243 -6.39 -11.85 -6.91
N LEU A 244 -5.45 -12.03 -7.85
CA LEU A 244 -5.47 -11.47 -9.20
C LEU A 244 -5.95 -12.48 -10.26
N GLY A 245 -6.28 -13.71 -9.87
CA GLY A 245 -6.66 -14.78 -10.80
C GLY A 245 -5.52 -15.27 -11.70
N LEU A 246 -4.28 -15.23 -11.22
CA LEU A 246 -3.09 -15.74 -11.92
C LEU A 246 -2.78 -17.20 -11.52
N ASP A 247 -2.00 -17.89 -12.35
CA ASP A 247 -1.57 -19.29 -12.15
C ASP A 247 -0.53 -19.45 -11.03
N GLY A 248 -0.91 -19.13 -9.79
CA GLY A 248 -0.08 -19.26 -8.59
C GLY A 248 1.24 -18.47 -8.66
N LEU A 249 2.23 -18.95 -7.91
CA LEU A 249 3.54 -18.29 -7.80
C LEU A 249 4.20 -18.05 -9.17
N ASP A 250 4.22 -19.06 -10.04
CA ASP A 250 4.84 -18.95 -11.37
C ASP A 250 4.10 -17.93 -12.25
N GLY A 251 2.76 -17.93 -12.22
CA GLY A 251 1.95 -16.93 -12.90
C GLY A 251 2.30 -15.50 -12.46
N TYR A 252 2.47 -15.30 -11.15
CA TYR A 252 2.86 -14.01 -10.61
C TYR A 252 4.29 -13.61 -10.96
N LEU A 253 5.28 -14.50 -10.77
CA LEU A 253 6.69 -14.23 -11.10
C LEU A 253 6.88 -13.86 -12.58
N ASN A 254 6.18 -14.57 -13.47
CA ASN A 254 6.15 -14.25 -14.90
C ASN A 254 5.56 -12.86 -15.16
N SER A 255 4.48 -12.49 -14.46
CA SER A 255 3.84 -11.18 -14.61
C SER A 255 4.76 -10.01 -14.22
N ILE A 256 5.63 -10.20 -13.23
CA ILE A 256 6.59 -9.17 -12.76
C ILE A 256 7.98 -9.31 -13.40
N SER A 257 8.21 -10.32 -14.25
CA SER A 257 9.52 -10.60 -14.86
C SER A 257 10.66 -10.72 -13.84
N LEU A 258 10.38 -11.18 -12.62
CA LEU A 258 11.38 -11.35 -11.57
C LEU A 258 12.15 -12.66 -11.81
N ASN A 259 13.47 -12.61 -11.68
CA ASN A 259 14.34 -13.78 -11.75
C ASN A 259 15.64 -13.57 -10.96
N LYS A 260 16.49 -14.59 -10.89
CA LYS A 260 17.76 -14.54 -10.15
C LYS A 260 18.71 -13.38 -10.52
N ASN A 261 18.53 -12.73 -11.67
CA ASN A 261 19.42 -11.68 -12.15
C ASN A 261 19.00 -10.26 -11.72
N ASN A 262 17.81 -10.07 -11.14
CA ASN A 262 17.27 -8.74 -10.84
C ASN A 262 16.83 -8.51 -9.38
N ILE A 263 17.19 -9.41 -8.45
CA ILE A 263 16.92 -9.19 -7.01
C ILE A 263 17.90 -8.20 -6.36
N ARG A 264 19.19 -8.26 -6.71
CA ARG A 264 20.22 -7.37 -6.13
C ARG A 264 20.38 -6.07 -6.91
N VAL A 265 20.32 -6.13 -8.24
CA VAL A 265 20.47 -4.98 -9.13
C VAL A 265 19.11 -4.59 -9.68
N HIS A 266 18.57 -3.49 -9.17
CA HIS A 266 17.25 -3.00 -9.59
C HIS A 266 17.30 -2.41 -11.02
N SER A 267 18.36 -1.67 -11.34
CA SER A 267 18.63 -1.14 -12.69
C SER A 267 20.09 -0.69 -12.79
N PRO A 268 20.65 -0.47 -13.99
CA PRO A 268 22.04 -0.02 -14.13
C PRO A 268 22.34 1.22 -13.28
N GLY A 269 23.35 1.13 -12.41
CA GLY A 269 23.75 2.21 -11.51
C GLY A 269 22.85 2.42 -10.29
N VAL A 270 21.88 1.51 -10.04
CA VAL A 270 21.05 1.51 -8.83
C VAL A 270 21.28 0.20 -8.07
N GLU A 271 22.09 0.28 -7.02
CA GLU A 271 22.54 -0.87 -6.23
C GLU A 271 21.93 -0.83 -4.83
N LEU A 272 21.91 -1.99 -4.16
CA LEU A 272 21.46 -2.09 -2.78
C LEU A 272 22.34 -1.21 -1.89
N ALA A 273 21.74 -0.21 -1.24
CA ALA A 273 22.41 0.67 -0.30
C ALA A 273 22.46 0.02 1.09
N GLU A 274 23.35 0.52 1.95
CA GLU A 274 23.46 0.07 3.34
C GLU A 274 22.10 0.09 4.06
N LEU A 275 21.82 -0.98 4.81
CA LEU A 275 20.62 -1.12 5.63
C LEU A 275 20.56 -0.01 6.68
N LYS A 276 19.47 0.78 6.66
CA LYS A 276 19.28 1.89 7.62
C LYS A 276 18.30 1.51 8.72
N LEU A 277 18.83 0.99 9.82
CA LEU A 277 18.07 0.75 11.06
C LEU A 277 18.67 1.57 12.19
N PRO A 278 17.85 2.28 13.00
CA PRO A 278 18.33 2.89 14.23
C PRO A 278 18.93 1.86 15.20
N GLU A 279 20.03 2.24 15.86
CA GLU A 279 20.69 1.41 16.86
C GLU A 279 19.80 1.26 18.11
N SER A 280 19.13 2.34 18.52
CA SER A 280 18.23 2.34 19.69
C SER A 280 16.82 1.88 19.33
N ASN A 281 16.12 1.27 20.30
CA ASN A 281 14.70 0.97 20.17
C ASN A 281 13.83 2.22 20.31
N GLU A 282 14.31 3.27 20.97
CA GLU A 282 13.56 4.53 21.14
C GLU A 282 13.35 5.23 19.79
N ASP A 283 14.37 5.19 18.92
CA ASP A 283 14.35 5.80 17.59
C ASP A 283 13.71 4.90 16.52
N LEU A 284 13.48 3.61 16.83
CA LEU A 284 12.85 2.66 15.91
C LEU A 284 11.33 2.82 15.96
N HIS A 285 10.78 3.49 14.95
CA HIS A 285 9.33 3.56 14.77
C HIS A 285 8.81 2.28 14.09
N VAL A 286 7.80 1.69 14.73
CA VAL A 286 7.15 0.46 14.29
C VAL A 286 5.67 0.74 14.08
N GLU A 287 5.16 0.40 12.89
CA GLU A 287 3.75 0.50 12.53
C GLU A 287 3.11 -0.90 12.52
N ILE A 288 2.01 -1.05 13.25
CA ILE A 288 1.21 -2.28 13.28
C ILE A 288 0.00 -2.14 12.35
N ALA A 289 -0.21 -3.15 11.54
CA ALA A 289 -1.22 -3.23 10.49
C ALA A 289 -1.94 -4.60 10.53
N GLY A 290 -2.85 -4.85 9.59
CA GLY A 290 -3.46 -6.18 9.39
C GLY A 290 -4.10 -6.73 10.67
N LYS A 291 -5.00 -5.96 11.30
CA LYS A 291 -5.68 -6.33 12.55
C LYS A 291 -4.72 -6.74 13.70
N GLY A 292 -3.51 -6.16 13.74
CA GLY A 292 -2.53 -6.45 14.79
C GLY A 292 -1.51 -7.52 14.44
N LYS A 293 -1.49 -8.02 13.19
CA LYS A 293 -0.66 -9.17 12.79
C LYS A 293 0.46 -8.83 11.80
N LEU A 294 0.39 -7.65 11.21
CA LEU A 294 1.45 -7.12 10.35
C LEU A 294 2.26 -6.06 11.08
N VAL A 295 3.55 -6.02 10.81
CA VAL A 295 4.47 -5.04 11.36
C VAL A 295 5.46 -4.55 10.30
N THR A 296 5.70 -3.24 10.27
CA THR A 296 6.70 -2.62 9.41
C THR A 296 7.47 -1.54 10.18
N VAL A 297 8.68 -1.22 9.71
CA VAL A 297 9.50 -0.12 10.24
C VAL A 297 9.46 1.04 9.27
N LEU A 298 9.25 2.25 9.79
CA LEU A 298 9.34 3.49 9.02
C LEU A 298 10.36 4.46 9.64
N PRO A 299 11.16 5.18 8.84
CA PRO A 299 11.32 5.04 7.39
C PRO A 299 11.78 3.65 6.97
N SER A 300 11.39 3.21 5.77
CA SER A 300 11.66 1.85 5.29
C SER A 300 13.18 1.59 5.21
N PRO A 301 13.72 0.55 5.88
CA PRO A 301 15.17 0.35 6.04
C PRO A 301 15.95 -0.03 4.79
N ILE A 302 15.29 -0.69 3.82
CA ILE A 302 15.92 -1.31 2.66
C ILE A 302 15.72 -0.41 1.44
N LYS A 303 16.81 -0.06 0.75
CA LYS A 303 16.79 0.86 -0.38
C LYS A 303 17.81 0.46 -1.43
N TRP A 304 17.44 0.59 -2.70
CA TRP A 304 18.38 0.67 -3.81
C TRP A 304 18.63 2.13 -4.14
N ALA A 305 19.89 2.55 -4.24
CA ALA A 305 20.26 3.93 -4.48
C ALA A 305 21.29 4.08 -5.60
N ARG A 306 21.23 5.23 -6.28
CA ARG A 306 22.31 5.77 -7.09
C ARG A 306 23.34 6.46 -6.20
N SER A 307 24.47 6.84 -6.78
CA SER A 307 25.53 7.62 -6.10
C SER A 307 25.05 8.98 -5.56
N ASP A 308 24.01 9.57 -6.16
CA ASP A 308 23.37 10.81 -5.67
C ASP A 308 22.39 10.57 -4.51
N GLY A 309 22.25 9.32 -4.05
CA GLY A 309 21.33 8.93 -2.98
C GLY A 309 19.86 8.82 -3.43
N SER A 310 19.52 9.08 -4.69
CA SER A 310 18.18 8.84 -5.23
C SER A 310 17.95 7.36 -5.48
N GLY A 311 16.72 6.88 -5.31
CA GLY A 311 16.41 5.49 -5.64
C GLY A 311 15.13 4.96 -5.01
N LEU A 312 14.97 3.65 -5.07
CA LEU A 312 13.74 2.93 -4.73
C LEU A 312 13.88 2.27 -3.37
N VAL A 313 12.79 2.21 -2.63
CA VAL A 313 12.75 1.75 -1.26
C VAL A 313 11.84 0.53 -1.20
N MET A 314 12.29 -0.54 -0.56
CA MET A 314 11.44 -1.70 -0.29
C MET A 314 10.60 -1.41 0.94
N LYS A 315 9.30 -1.22 0.77
CA LYS A 315 8.38 -1.12 1.90
C LYS A 315 7.76 -2.49 2.12
N VAL A 316 8.11 -3.11 3.24
CA VAL A 316 7.73 -4.49 3.55
C VAL A 316 7.10 -4.53 4.94
N ALA A 317 5.98 -5.24 5.07
CA ALA A 317 5.45 -5.66 6.35
C ALA A 317 5.68 -7.16 6.55
N PHE A 318 6.04 -7.51 7.77
CA PHE A 318 6.22 -8.88 8.21
C PHE A 318 5.03 -9.32 9.06
N TYR A 319 4.77 -10.62 9.08
CA TYR A 319 3.95 -11.26 10.09
C TYR A 319 4.76 -12.38 10.76
N LYS A 320 4.38 -12.72 11.98
CA LYS A 320 4.96 -13.86 12.71
C LYS A 320 3.98 -15.02 12.62
N ASP A 321 4.40 -16.12 12.01
CA ASP A 321 3.55 -17.31 11.91
C ASP A 321 3.38 -18.02 13.26
N GLN A 322 2.54 -19.06 13.33
CA GLN A 322 2.31 -19.79 14.58
C GLN A 322 3.54 -20.55 15.10
N SER A 323 4.53 -20.84 14.25
CA SER A 323 5.80 -21.45 14.66
C SER A 323 6.78 -20.43 15.25
N GLY A 324 6.50 -19.14 15.09
CA GLY A 324 7.36 -18.04 15.53
C GLY A 324 8.31 -17.54 14.45
N GLU A 325 8.17 -18.01 13.20
CA GLU A 325 8.99 -17.55 12.08
C GLU A 325 8.44 -16.24 11.49
N TRP A 326 9.35 -15.32 11.19
CA TRP A 326 9.04 -14.07 10.52
C TRP A 326 8.97 -14.27 9.00
N ARG A 327 7.80 -13.96 8.44
CA ARG A 327 7.48 -14.10 7.02
C ARG A 327 7.03 -12.75 6.46
N VAL A 328 7.14 -12.57 5.14
CA VAL A 328 6.67 -11.34 4.48
C VAL A 328 5.17 -11.44 4.25
N GLY A 329 4.42 -10.47 4.78
CA GLY A 329 2.96 -10.45 4.73
C GLY A 329 2.36 -9.44 3.76
N ALA A 330 3.12 -8.39 3.41
CA ALA A 330 2.74 -7.40 2.41
C ALA A 330 3.96 -6.59 1.92
N VAL A 331 3.86 -6.05 0.71
CA VAL A 331 4.80 -5.08 0.12
C VAL A 331 4.00 -3.92 -0.47
N PHE A 332 4.48 -2.68 -0.30
CA PHE A 332 3.77 -1.45 -0.65
C PHE A 332 4.69 -0.34 -1.20
#